data_AF-A0A357TIU5-F1
#
_entry.id   AF-A0A357TIU5-F1
#
_cell.length_a   1.000
_cell.length_b   1.000
_cell.length_c   1.000
_cell.angle_alpha   90.00
_cell.angle_beta   90.00
_cell.angle_gamma   90.00
#
_symmetry.space_group_name_H-M   'P 1'
#
loop_
_entity.id
_entity.type
_entity.pdbx_description
1 polymer ?
#
loop_
_entity_poly.entity_id
_entity_poly.type
_entity_poly.pdbx_seq_one_letter_code
_entity_poly.pdbx_strand_id
1 'polypeptide(L)' 'MPCGLLKIVSGGQTGADRAALDWALANGLPCGGWCPLGRLAEDGVIDARYPLWET' A
#
# COMPACT_ATOMS: atom_id res chain seq x y z
N MET A 1 25.56 4.98 -0.18
CA MET A 1 24.35 5.44 -0.89
C MET A 1 23.47 4.22 -1.09
N PRO A 2 22.30 4.05 -0.46
CA PRO A 2 21.41 2.99 -0.89
C PRO A 2 20.89 3.35 -2.29
N CYS A 3 21.49 2.65 -3.26
CA CYS A 3 21.16 2.64 -4.67
C CYS A 3 19.73 2.09 -4.81
N GLY A 4 18.82 2.92 -5.34
CA GLY A 4 17.48 2.54 -5.81
C GLY A 4 16.66 1.61 -4.90
N LEU A 5 16.05 2.13 -3.84
CA LEU A 5 14.98 1.37 -3.17
C LEU A 5 13.79 1.26 -4.13
N LEU A 6 13.49 0.05 -4.61
CA LEU A 6 12.21 -0.26 -5.23
C LEU A 6 11.11 0.00 -4.19
N LYS A 7 10.27 1.00 -4.45
CA LYS A 7 9.08 1.28 -3.66
C LYS A 7 7.88 0.64 -4.34
N ILE A 8 7.17 -0.21 -3.61
CA ILE A 8 5.89 -0.76 -4.08
C ILE A 8 4.83 0.33 -3.94
N VAL A 9 4.21 0.73 -5.05
CA VAL A 9 3.14 1.73 -5.09
C VAL A 9 1.84 1.06 -5.49
N SER A 10 0.81 1.18 -4.66
CA SER A 10 -0.46 0.46 -4.80
C SER A 10 -1.64 1.33 -4.34
N GLY A 11 -2.81 1.12 -4.93
CA GLY A 11 -4.05 1.79 -4.51
C GLY A 11 -4.66 1.21 -3.23
N GLY A 12 -4.10 0.11 -2.72
CA GLY A 12 -4.58 -0.61 -1.54
C GLY A 12 -5.92 -1.32 -1.73
N GLN A 13 -6.36 -1.50 -2.98
CA GLN A 13 -7.53 -2.30 -3.32
C GLN A 13 -7.34 -3.77 -2.89
N THR A 14 -8.42 -4.53 -2.89
CA THR A 14 -8.39 -5.94 -2.48
C THR A 14 -7.69 -6.82 -3.51
N GLY A 15 -7.15 -7.94 -3.05
CA GLY A 15 -6.44 -8.90 -3.89
C GLY A 15 -4.96 -8.55 -4.05
N ALA A 16 -4.55 -8.24 -5.28
CA ALA A 16 -3.13 -8.09 -5.63
C ALA A 16 -2.47 -6.90 -4.93
N ASP A 17 -3.15 -5.75 -4.86
CA ASP A 17 -2.68 -4.54 -4.19
C ASP A 17 -2.36 -4.79 -2.72
N ARG A 18 -3.32 -5.38 -1.97
CA ARG A 18 -3.13 -5.72 -0.56
C ARG A 18 -2.04 -6.78 -0.35
N ALA A 19 -1.95 -7.78 -1.23
CA ALA A 19 -0.90 -8.79 -1.17
C ALA A 19 0.51 -8.20 -1.40
N ALA A 20 0.65 -7.26 -2.33
CA ALA A 20 1.91 -6.57 -2.58
C ALA A 20 2.34 -5.70 -1.39
N LEU A 21 1.38 -5.00 -0.77
CA LEU A 21 1.63 -4.20 0.43
C LEU A 21 2.00 -5.07 1.65
N ASP A 22 1.30 -6.18 1.88
CA ASP A 22 1.65 -7.14 2.94
C ASP A 22 3.04 -7.72 2.73
N TRP A 23 3.35 -8.14 1.50
CA TRP A 23 4.67 -8.66 1.18
C TRP A 23 5.76 -7.60 1.40
N ALA A 24 5.53 -6.35 1.01
CA ALA A 24 6.47 -5.27 1.24
C ALA A 24 6.70 -5.01 2.73
N LEU A 25 5.62 -4.90 3.52
CA LEU A 25 5.69 -4.69 4.96
C LEU A 25 6.41 -5.85 5.67
N ALA A 26 6.12 -7.09 5.29
CA ALA A 26 6.77 -8.27 5.85
C ALA A 26 8.27 -8.36 5.52
N ASN A 27 8.67 -7.88 4.33
CA ASN A 27 10.07 -7.87 3.90
C ASN A 27 10.81 -6.57 4.28
N GLY A 28 10.15 -5.62 4.97
CA GLY A 28 10.74 -4.32 5.32
C GLY A 28 11.06 -3.45 4.09
N LEU A 29 10.39 -3.70 2.97
CA LEU A 29 10.53 -2.92 1.75
C LEU A 29 9.63 -1.68 1.81
N PRO A 30 10.08 -0.54 1.29
CA PRO A 30 9.24 0.64 1.24
C PRO A 30 8.03 0.38 0.36
N CYS A 31 6.87 0.66 0.89
CA CYS A 31 5.62 0.62 0.15
C CYS A 31 4.79 1.89 0.39
N GLY A 32 3.74 2.08 -0.39
CA GLY A 32 2.74 3.12 -0.18
C GLY A 32 1.88 3.32 -1.41
N GLY A 33 1.24 4.47 -1.52
CA GLY A 33 0.42 4.82 -2.67
C GLY A 33 -0.75 5.71 -2.30
N TRP A 34 -1.75 5.77 -3.16
CA TRP A 34 -2.87 6.69 -3.04
C TRP A 34 -4.18 5.95 -3.03
N CYS A 35 -5.06 6.33 -2.11
CA CYS A 35 -6.40 5.80 -2.00
C CYS A 35 -7.42 6.94 -2.05
N PRO A 36 -8.64 6.73 -2.58
CA PRO A 36 -9.75 7.67 -2.42
C PRO A 36 -10.04 8.01 -0.96
N LEU A 37 -10.60 9.21 -0.75
CA LEU A 37 -11.04 9.73 0.55
C LEU A 37 -11.83 8.69 1.35
N GLY A 38 -11.45 8.49 2.62
CA GLY A 38 -12.07 7.49 3.49
C GLY A 38 -11.47 6.10 3.34
N ARG A 39 -10.34 5.97 2.63
CA ARG A 39 -9.65 4.71 2.38
C ARG A 39 -10.59 3.63 1.81
N LEU A 40 -11.44 4.00 0.87
CA LEU A 40 -12.46 3.12 0.30
C LEU A 40 -11.85 2.11 -0.68
N ALA A 41 -12.03 0.82 -0.38
CA ALA A 41 -11.84 -0.30 -1.30
C ALA A 41 -13.15 -1.07 -1.50
N GLU A 42 -13.22 -1.94 -2.51
CA GLU A 42 -14.42 -2.74 -2.83
C GLU A 42 -14.94 -3.59 -1.66
N ASP A 43 -14.05 -4.02 -0.77
CA ASP A 43 -14.36 -4.86 0.39
C ASP A 43 -14.54 -4.05 1.69
N GLY A 44 -14.40 -2.72 1.62
CA GLY A 44 -14.51 -1.81 2.75
C GLY A 44 -13.29 -0.93 2.95
N VAL A 45 -13.07 -0.47 4.18
CA VAL A 45 -12.01 0.49 4.51
C VAL A 45 -10.64 -0.19 4.52
N ILE A 46 -9.66 0.42 3.86
CA ILE A 46 -8.28 -0.06 3.87
C ILE A 46 -7.66 0.24 5.24
N ASP A 47 -7.04 -0.79 5.80
CA ASP A 47 -6.45 -0.75 7.13
C ASP A 47 -5.33 0.32 7.23
N ALA A 48 -5.26 1.01 8.37
CA ALA A 48 -4.29 2.07 8.61
C ALA A 48 -2.84 1.59 8.72
N ARG A 49 -2.62 0.27 8.82
CA ARG A 49 -1.29 -0.34 8.74
C ARG A 49 -0.57 -0.07 7.41
N TYR A 50 -1.31 0.21 6.33
CA TYR A 50 -0.71 0.47 5.04
C TYR A 50 -0.33 1.94 4.89
N PRO A 51 0.90 2.25 4.40
CA PRO A 51 1.38 3.63 4.21
C PRO A 51 0.75 4.29 2.98
N LEU A 52 -0.57 4.35 2.94
CA LEU A 52 -1.37 4.95 1.87
C LEU A 52 -1.81 6.36 2.26
N TRP A 53 -1.72 7.26 1.29
CA TRP A 53 -2.17 8.64 1.39
C TRP A 53 -3.53 8.80 0.71
N GLU A 54 -4.44 9.50 1.38
CA GLU A 54 -5.74 9.82 0.80
C GLU A 54 -5.58 11.00 -0.18
N THR A 55 -6.15 10.87 -1.38
CA THR A 55 -6.23 11.95 -2.38
C THR A 55 -7.68 12.20 -2.79
#